data_AF-A0A937WDP0-F1
#
_entry.id   AF-A0A937WDP0-F1
#
_cell.length_a   1.000
_cell.length_b   1.000
_cell.length_c   1.000
_cell.angle_alpha   90.00
_cell.angle_beta   90.00
_cell.angle_gamma   90.00
#
_symmetry.space_group_name_H-M   'P 1'
#
loop_
_entity.id
_entity.type
_entity.pdbx_description
1 polymer ?
#
loop_
_entity_poly.entity_id
_entity_poly.type
_entity_poly.pdbx_seq_one_letter_code
_entity_poly.pdbx_strand_id
1 'polypeptide(L)'
;MMNQFQLEHTLEFPALIRMLLDISESSDKFHLSFTKWSSATSRDFNNLIPNPPLPLQRRGKIWLISDPEVEKDKLAFCVETAFSLIARLLFAKQMNRYGLISFEQDNLSDTFNQSKAIVQLQDNVFCWYDETVLALPKYAIRLIDLIWESDWFEHSSKSFDDLYINLFGKHIRKALGEFYTPEEIVNYILNAVDYTVDNENLFRQKLLDPACGSGCFVAEAVRRFVKSARNIAKKEGYQIILKHLSENHAIVGFDINPLAVLMAKIRFAIELLPLLAKIRVDENKDYMLASIPILCTDALRDESSPQGIQLQLLEETAPYLSQMVHKLRDESQYDYVVGNPPYLRIQRVYPELREYYKKTYTSASGRFDLYILFIERGLKWLKPSGKLGFVTSNKFITSNYGKEIRQFILQHSFIEQIIDLADTKIFDVAVLPCIIILRKGNHHSRGSVSTSTRSFTYGVARNTSNYAPAPTKSGSEFSNRNLMELIEKMNSSARNNACFQFGRNAQISVQLFPAKMPTQADKFWHFVPSDEHQLIYKIKQVSTHTLNQLAAKIIVGLKTNADAVFADPMTEKFIQEKGFEPELLHPLLRGPNAQRWSITWTGQETSKDTYILYPHIEQNGKVIPIQFN
;
A
#
# COMPACT_ATOMS: atom_id res chain seq x y z
N MET A 1 26.31 -29.99 26.23
CA MET A 1 25.81 -30.66 25.02
C MET A 1 24.29 -30.78 25.11
N MET A 2 23.62 -29.63 25.05
CA MET A 2 22.18 -29.45 25.11
C MET A 2 21.90 -28.12 24.39
N ASN A 3 20.83 -28.08 23.59
CA ASN A 3 20.25 -26.91 22.91
C ASN A 3 21.03 -26.29 21.75
N GLN A 4 20.79 -26.84 20.55
CA GLN A 4 20.66 -26.04 19.34
C GLN A 4 19.23 -26.18 18.81
N PHE A 5 18.47 -25.09 18.98
CA PHE A 5 17.25 -24.79 18.24
C PHE A 5 17.55 -24.82 16.74
N GLN A 6 17.13 -25.89 16.05
CA GLN A 6 16.87 -25.86 14.61
C GLN A 6 15.36 -25.92 14.40
N LEU A 7 14.76 -24.73 14.38
CA LEU A 7 13.46 -24.46 13.78
C LEU A 7 13.70 -24.25 12.28
N GLU A 8 14.01 -25.33 11.58
CA GLU A 8 14.08 -25.36 10.11
C GLU A 8 13.15 -26.49 9.65
N HIS A 9 12.09 -26.10 8.93
CA HIS A 9 11.10 -26.94 8.24
C HIS A 9 10.00 -27.61 9.06
N THR A 10 8.93 -26.87 9.37
CA THR A 10 7.59 -27.43 9.59
C THR A 10 6.51 -26.59 8.91
N LEU A 11 6.07 -27.11 7.74
CA LEU A 11 4.77 -26.96 7.08
C LEU A 11 4.26 -25.53 6.82
N GLU A 12 4.60 -24.99 5.66
CA GLU A 12 3.84 -23.90 5.08
C GLU A 12 2.41 -24.37 4.71
N PHE A 13 1.49 -23.42 4.63
CA PHE A 13 0.15 -23.43 4.01
C PHE A 13 -0.11 -24.21 2.68
N PRO A 14 0.86 -24.70 1.87
CA PRO A 14 0.74 -25.61 0.71
C PRO A 14 -0.40 -26.63 0.67
N ALA A 15 -0.88 -27.14 1.80
CA ALA A 15 -2.03 -28.06 1.85
C ALA A 15 -3.40 -27.35 1.75
N LEU A 16 -3.55 -26.15 2.32
CA LEU A 16 -4.81 -25.39 2.31
C LEU A 16 -5.15 -24.87 0.91
N ILE A 17 -4.12 -24.63 0.09
CA ILE A 17 -4.24 -24.22 -1.30
C ILE A 17 -4.61 -25.40 -2.21
N ARG A 18 -4.19 -26.64 -1.96
CA ARG A 18 -4.70 -27.81 -2.73
C ARG A 18 -6.23 -27.95 -2.64
N MET A 19 -6.82 -27.49 -1.55
CA MET A 19 -8.26 -27.51 -1.29
C MET A 19 -9.04 -26.35 -1.94
N LEU A 20 -8.41 -25.20 -2.18
CA LEU A 20 -8.96 -24.17 -3.07
C LEU A 20 -8.73 -24.53 -4.56
N LEU A 21 -7.74 -25.38 -4.87
CA LEU A 21 -7.42 -25.80 -6.24
C LEU A 21 -8.51 -26.71 -6.87
N ASP A 22 -9.19 -27.58 -6.13
CA ASP A 22 -10.37 -28.35 -6.63
C ASP A 22 -11.60 -27.48 -6.97
N ILE A 23 -11.72 -26.32 -6.32
CA ILE A 23 -12.78 -25.32 -6.62
C ILE A 23 -12.57 -24.72 -8.02
N SER A 24 -11.37 -24.85 -8.60
CA SER A 24 -10.99 -24.36 -9.92
C SER A 24 -10.94 -25.42 -11.04
N GLU A 25 -10.87 -26.73 -10.72
CA GLU A 25 -10.76 -27.79 -11.75
C GLU A 25 -12.13 -28.29 -12.29
N SER A 26 -13.25 -27.90 -11.67
CA SER A 26 -14.60 -28.41 -11.98
C SER A 26 -15.56 -27.36 -12.55
N SER A 27 -15.04 -26.21 -13.02
CA SER A 27 -15.80 -25.12 -13.64
C SER A 27 -16.61 -25.55 -14.88
N ASP A 28 -16.36 -26.73 -15.45
CA ASP A 28 -17.18 -27.37 -16.50
C ASP A 28 -18.43 -28.12 -15.98
N LYS A 29 -18.69 -28.13 -14.66
CA LYS A 29 -19.85 -28.82 -14.04
C LYS A 29 -20.73 -27.92 -13.17
N PHE A 30 -20.74 -26.61 -13.38
CA PHE A 30 -21.69 -25.72 -12.70
C PHE A 30 -23.09 -25.72 -13.33
N HIS A 31 -23.73 -26.90 -13.32
CA HIS A 31 -25.19 -26.99 -13.28
C HIS A 31 -25.63 -27.12 -11.81
N LEU A 32 -25.44 -26.05 -11.03
CA LEU A 32 -26.23 -25.86 -9.83
C LEU A 32 -27.62 -25.40 -10.27
N SER A 33 -28.56 -26.35 -10.28
CA SER A 33 -29.96 -26.08 -10.53
C SER A 33 -30.53 -25.23 -9.39
N PHE A 34 -30.58 -23.92 -9.58
CA PHE A 34 -31.37 -22.98 -8.75
C PHE A 34 -32.90 -23.18 -8.93
N THR A 35 -33.36 -24.37 -9.36
CA THR A 35 -34.77 -24.63 -9.70
C THR A 35 -35.70 -24.82 -8.49
N LYS A 36 -35.18 -24.80 -7.26
CA LYS A 36 -36.01 -24.73 -6.04
C LYS A 36 -35.99 -23.38 -5.33
N TRP A 37 -35.37 -22.36 -5.93
CA TRP A 37 -35.42 -20.96 -5.47
C TRP A 37 -36.52 -20.14 -6.16
N SER A 38 -37.49 -20.81 -6.80
CA SER A 38 -38.64 -20.17 -7.46
C SER A 38 -39.89 -20.03 -6.59
N SER A 39 -39.87 -20.53 -5.34
CA SER A 39 -41.04 -20.49 -4.45
C SER A 39 -40.86 -19.66 -3.18
N ALA A 40 -39.69 -19.06 -2.94
CA ALA A 40 -39.58 -17.98 -1.97
C ALA A 40 -39.89 -16.67 -2.70
N THR A 41 -41.07 -16.14 -2.40
CA THR A 41 -41.66 -14.98 -3.08
C THR A 41 -40.72 -13.78 -3.13
N SER A 42 -40.63 -13.19 -4.32
CA SER A 42 -39.94 -11.92 -4.66
C SER A 42 -40.38 -10.67 -3.89
N ARG A 43 -41.14 -10.83 -2.80
CA ARG A 43 -41.56 -9.74 -1.90
C ARG A 43 -40.56 -9.51 -0.76
N ASP A 44 -39.82 -10.51 -0.31
CA ASP A 44 -38.93 -10.35 0.85
C ASP A 44 -37.54 -9.81 0.46
N PHE A 45 -37.05 -10.12 -0.75
CA PHE A 45 -35.75 -9.61 -1.25
C PHE A 45 -35.76 -8.14 -1.67
N ASN A 46 -36.92 -7.58 -2.04
CA ASN A 46 -37.02 -6.15 -2.40
C ASN A 46 -37.06 -5.22 -1.19
N ASN A 47 -37.22 -5.77 0.03
CA ASN A 47 -37.30 -4.99 1.26
C ASN A 47 -36.00 -5.05 2.10
N LEU A 48 -35.02 -5.90 1.75
CA LEU A 48 -33.81 -6.12 2.54
C LEU A 48 -32.51 -5.60 1.90
N ILE A 49 -32.56 -5.08 0.66
CA ILE A 49 -31.40 -4.44 0.02
C ILE A 49 -31.89 -3.30 -0.91
N PRO A 50 -31.73 -2.01 -0.56
CA PRO A 50 -31.70 -0.98 -1.58
C PRO A 50 -30.38 -1.16 -2.36
N ASN A 51 -30.49 -1.36 -3.67
CA ASN A 51 -29.44 -1.30 -4.71
C ASN A 51 -27.98 -1.60 -4.29
N PRO A 52 -27.36 -2.73 -4.69
CA PRO A 52 -25.93 -2.89 -4.56
C PRO A 52 -25.18 -1.83 -5.41
N PRO A 53 -24.14 -1.15 -4.89
CA PRO A 53 -23.37 -0.20 -5.67
C PRO A 53 -22.29 -0.96 -6.44
N LEU A 54 -22.57 -1.32 -7.68
CA LEU A 54 -21.60 -1.33 -8.78
C LEU A 54 -22.33 -0.71 -9.99
N PRO A 55 -21.66 -0.34 -11.10
CA PRO A 55 -22.35 0.07 -12.31
C PRO A 55 -23.04 -1.16 -12.95
N LEU A 56 -24.05 -1.71 -12.26
CA LEU A 56 -25.00 -2.69 -12.74
C LEU A 56 -26.28 -1.90 -13.03
N GLN A 57 -26.25 -1.12 -14.11
CA GLN A 57 -27.48 -0.63 -14.70
C GLN A 57 -28.33 -1.83 -15.11
N ARG A 58 -29.46 -2.00 -14.41
CA ARG A 58 -30.53 -2.93 -14.77
C ARG A 58 -31.04 -2.58 -16.17
N ARG A 59 -30.78 -3.43 -17.15
CA ARG A 59 -31.65 -3.61 -18.33
C ARG A 59 -32.01 -5.08 -18.47
N GLY A 60 -33.27 -5.40 -18.19
CA GLY A 60 -34.04 -6.50 -18.77
C GLY A 60 -33.51 -7.94 -18.65
N LYS A 61 -34.22 -8.74 -17.84
CA LYS A 61 -34.38 -10.21 -17.90
C LYS A 61 -33.11 -11.07 -18.06
N ILE A 62 -32.79 -11.79 -16.98
CA ILE A 62 -32.11 -13.10 -16.94
C ILE A 62 -30.76 -13.10 -17.67
N TRP A 63 -29.67 -13.04 -16.90
CA TRP A 63 -28.34 -13.37 -17.43
C TRP A 63 -28.34 -14.81 -17.93
N LEU A 64 -28.48 -14.99 -19.24
CA LEU A 64 -28.01 -16.19 -19.93
C LEU A 64 -26.47 -16.17 -19.83
N ILE A 65 -25.97 -17.10 -19.04
CA ILE A 65 -24.56 -17.33 -18.73
C ILE A 65 -23.81 -17.59 -20.05
N SER A 66 -23.01 -16.61 -20.49
CA SER A 66 -22.07 -16.76 -21.61
C SER A 66 -20.91 -15.75 -21.57
N ASP A 67 -20.78 -14.93 -20.51
CA ASP A 67 -19.76 -13.89 -20.41
C ASP A 67 -18.63 -14.26 -19.41
N PRO A 68 -17.38 -14.48 -19.88
CA PRO A 68 -16.24 -14.87 -19.05
C PRO A 68 -15.83 -13.86 -17.97
N GLU A 69 -16.18 -12.58 -18.10
CA GLU A 69 -15.85 -11.58 -17.07
C GLU A 69 -16.74 -11.72 -15.83
N VAL A 70 -18.01 -12.12 -16.03
CA VAL A 70 -19.00 -12.32 -14.95
C VAL A 70 -18.64 -13.52 -14.06
N GLU A 71 -17.92 -14.52 -14.58
CA GLU A 71 -17.47 -15.68 -13.79
C GLU A 71 -16.32 -15.32 -12.83
N LYS A 72 -15.41 -14.43 -13.23
CA LYS A 72 -14.28 -13.99 -12.39
C LYS A 72 -14.75 -13.21 -11.17
N ASP A 73 -15.69 -12.31 -11.36
CA ASP A 73 -16.25 -11.49 -10.27
C ASP A 73 -17.01 -12.35 -9.25
N LYS A 74 -17.71 -13.39 -9.71
CA LYS A 74 -18.36 -14.37 -8.83
C LYS A 74 -17.36 -15.19 -8.01
N LEU A 75 -16.27 -15.64 -8.64
CA LEU A 75 -15.22 -16.37 -7.93
C LEU A 75 -14.55 -15.49 -6.86
N ALA A 76 -14.24 -14.24 -7.20
CA ALA A 76 -13.68 -13.28 -6.25
C ALA A 76 -14.60 -13.09 -5.04
N PHE A 77 -15.90 -12.85 -5.27
CA PHE A 77 -16.88 -12.70 -4.19
C PHE A 77 -16.98 -13.94 -3.28
N CYS A 78 -16.95 -15.15 -3.86
CA CYS A 78 -16.96 -16.40 -3.09
C CYS A 78 -15.70 -16.55 -2.22
N VAL A 79 -14.53 -16.22 -2.76
CA VAL A 79 -13.26 -16.28 -2.03
C VAL A 79 -13.24 -15.26 -0.89
N GLU A 80 -13.68 -14.03 -1.13
CA GLU A 80 -13.80 -12.98 -0.11
C GLU A 80 -14.80 -13.35 0.99
N THR A 81 -15.91 -14.00 0.63
CA THR A 81 -16.87 -14.56 1.59
C THR A 81 -16.23 -15.63 2.47
N ALA A 82 -15.58 -16.61 1.87
CA ALA A 82 -14.90 -17.68 2.61
C ALA A 82 -13.85 -17.11 3.56
N PHE A 83 -13.09 -16.11 3.10
CA PHE A 83 -12.10 -15.44 3.91
C PHE A 83 -12.71 -14.67 5.09
N SER A 84 -13.80 -13.93 4.85
CA SER A 84 -14.57 -13.24 5.91
C SER A 84 -15.01 -14.23 7.01
N LEU A 85 -15.55 -15.39 6.62
CA LEU A 85 -15.95 -16.45 7.55
C LEU A 85 -14.77 -16.96 8.37
N ILE A 86 -13.67 -17.34 7.70
CA ILE A 86 -12.45 -17.83 8.35
C ILE A 86 -11.94 -16.81 9.38
N ALA A 87 -11.85 -15.54 9.00
CA ALA A 87 -11.33 -14.51 9.87
C ALA A 87 -12.21 -14.32 11.13
N ARG A 88 -13.54 -14.38 10.98
CA ARG A 88 -14.46 -14.30 12.13
C ARG A 88 -14.37 -15.52 13.04
N LEU A 89 -14.22 -16.73 12.48
CA LEU A 89 -14.02 -17.95 13.27
C LEU A 89 -12.73 -17.89 14.07
N LEU A 90 -11.65 -17.42 13.45
CA LEU A 90 -10.37 -17.24 14.12
C LEU A 90 -10.44 -16.20 15.23
N PHE A 91 -11.17 -15.11 14.99
CA PHE A 91 -11.44 -14.11 16.01
C PHE A 91 -12.24 -14.69 17.19
N ALA A 92 -13.31 -15.45 16.92
CA ALA A 92 -14.09 -16.15 17.94
C ALA A 92 -13.24 -17.15 18.74
N LYS A 93 -12.36 -17.92 18.07
CA LYS A 93 -11.39 -18.82 18.73
C LYS A 93 -10.47 -18.05 19.68
N GLN A 94 -9.99 -16.87 19.30
CA GLN A 94 -9.21 -16.00 20.19
C GLN A 94 -10.04 -15.50 21.37
N MET A 95 -11.29 -15.09 21.16
CA MET A 95 -12.17 -14.66 22.25
C MET A 95 -12.39 -15.77 23.28
N ASN A 96 -12.62 -17.01 22.83
CA ASN A 96 -12.75 -18.18 23.69
C ASN A 96 -11.49 -18.46 24.51
N ARG A 97 -10.30 -18.27 23.93
CA ARG A 97 -9.02 -18.39 24.66
C ARG A 97 -8.91 -17.42 25.84
N TYR A 98 -9.52 -16.24 25.72
CA TYR A 98 -9.59 -15.26 26.81
C TYR A 98 -10.81 -15.47 27.74
N GLY A 99 -11.55 -16.57 27.57
CA GLY A 99 -12.72 -16.91 28.38
C GLY A 99 -13.91 -15.97 28.15
N LEU A 100 -13.97 -15.30 26.99
CA LEU A 100 -15.01 -14.32 26.68
C LEU A 100 -16.29 -14.97 26.13
N ILE A 101 -16.16 -16.04 25.35
CA ILE A 101 -17.27 -16.77 24.71
C ILE A 101 -17.07 -18.28 24.84
N SER A 102 -18.14 -19.06 24.66
CA SER A 102 -18.05 -20.48 24.31
C SER A 102 -17.79 -20.61 22.82
N PHE A 103 -16.87 -21.47 22.42
CA PHE A 103 -16.60 -21.78 21.02
C PHE A 103 -17.03 -23.23 20.76
N GLU A 104 -18.14 -23.40 20.04
CA GLU A 104 -18.78 -24.71 19.79
C GLU A 104 -18.94 -24.97 18.28
N GLN A 105 -18.41 -26.09 17.80
CA GLN A 105 -18.31 -26.42 16.37
C GLN A 105 -19.69 -26.66 15.77
N ASP A 106 -20.56 -27.29 16.55
CA ASP A 106 -21.92 -27.66 16.16
C ASP A 106 -22.90 -26.48 16.22
N ASN A 107 -22.48 -25.33 16.79
CA ASN A 107 -23.32 -24.15 16.95
C ASN A 107 -22.56 -22.85 16.65
N LEU A 108 -22.13 -22.72 15.39
CA LEU A 108 -21.45 -21.51 14.90
C LEU A 108 -22.31 -20.25 15.01
N SER A 109 -23.65 -20.37 14.88
CA SER A 109 -24.56 -19.24 15.03
C SER A 109 -24.48 -18.67 16.44
N ASP A 110 -24.52 -19.53 17.47
CA ASP A 110 -24.36 -19.08 18.85
C ASP A 110 -22.96 -18.51 19.12
N THR A 111 -21.91 -19.15 18.59
CA THR A 111 -20.54 -18.63 18.65
C THR A 111 -20.43 -17.21 18.09
N PHE A 112 -21.03 -16.94 16.92
CA PHE A 112 -21.02 -15.60 16.32
C PHE A 112 -21.91 -14.61 17.08
N ASN A 113 -23.07 -15.04 17.59
CA ASN A 113 -23.94 -14.21 18.42
C ASN A 113 -23.25 -13.78 19.71
N GLN A 114 -22.59 -14.71 20.41
CA GLN A 114 -21.78 -14.39 21.59
C GLN A 114 -20.63 -13.44 21.26
N SER A 115 -19.93 -13.66 20.14
CA SER A 115 -18.87 -12.76 19.69
C SER A 115 -19.40 -11.34 19.45
N LYS A 116 -20.50 -11.21 18.70
CA LYS A 116 -21.18 -9.94 18.39
C LYS A 116 -21.67 -9.23 19.65
N ALA A 117 -22.12 -9.97 20.67
CA ALA A 117 -22.58 -9.41 21.93
C ALA A 117 -21.47 -8.76 22.78
N ILE A 118 -20.20 -9.14 22.54
CA ILE A 118 -19.05 -8.58 23.27
C ILE A 118 -18.27 -7.59 22.42
N VAL A 119 -18.06 -7.90 21.13
CA VAL A 119 -17.34 -7.04 20.18
C VAL A 119 -18.17 -6.91 18.91
N GLN A 120 -18.66 -5.70 18.65
CA GLN A 120 -19.53 -5.46 17.50
C GLN A 120 -18.72 -5.31 16.19
N LEU A 121 -18.35 -6.44 15.59
CA LEU A 121 -17.86 -6.50 14.21
C LEU A 121 -19.03 -6.33 13.25
N GLN A 122 -19.32 -5.08 12.84
CA GLN A 122 -20.38 -4.76 11.88
C GLN A 122 -20.40 -5.75 10.70
N ASP A 123 -21.59 -6.18 10.32
CA ASP A 123 -21.79 -7.05 9.18
C ASP A 123 -21.43 -6.31 7.89
N ASN A 124 -20.94 -7.05 6.90
CA ASN A 124 -20.59 -6.53 5.59
C ASN A 124 -21.19 -7.42 4.50
N VAL A 125 -20.95 -7.06 3.24
CA VAL A 125 -21.46 -7.80 2.06
C VAL A 125 -21.05 -9.27 2.03
N PHE A 126 -20.05 -9.67 2.81
CA PHE A 126 -19.52 -11.02 2.91
C PHE A 126 -20.08 -11.82 4.09
N CYS A 127 -21.07 -11.31 4.83
CA CYS A 127 -21.65 -11.95 6.02
C CYS A 127 -22.97 -12.69 5.77
N TRP A 128 -23.33 -12.97 4.52
CA TRP A 128 -24.59 -13.62 4.14
C TRP A 128 -24.73 -15.08 4.63
N TYR A 129 -23.66 -15.69 5.15
CA TYR A 129 -23.69 -17.03 5.75
C TYR A 129 -24.36 -17.09 7.12
N ASP A 130 -24.57 -15.94 7.79
CA ASP A 130 -25.04 -15.87 9.16
C ASP A 130 -26.52 -16.28 9.31
N GLU A 131 -27.31 -16.17 8.24
CA GLU A 131 -28.76 -16.45 8.28
C GLU A 131 -29.11 -17.91 7.97
N THR A 132 -28.21 -18.70 7.38
CA THR A 132 -28.38 -20.15 7.20
C THR A 132 -27.03 -20.86 7.10
N VAL A 133 -26.53 -21.37 8.23
CA VAL A 133 -25.37 -22.29 8.30
C VAL A 133 -25.50 -23.46 7.31
N LEU A 134 -26.75 -23.82 6.97
CA LEU A 134 -27.14 -24.92 6.09
C LEU A 134 -26.77 -24.79 4.60
N ALA A 135 -26.23 -23.64 4.14
CA ALA A 135 -25.84 -23.44 2.73
C ALA A 135 -24.32 -23.23 2.53
N LEU A 136 -23.51 -23.40 3.58
CA LEU A 136 -22.06 -23.30 3.45
C LEU A 136 -21.53 -24.42 2.53
N PRO A 137 -20.76 -24.09 1.48
CA PRO A 137 -20.15 -25.10 0.63
C PRO A 137 -19.28 -26.05 1.45
N LYS A 138 -19.23 -27.35 1.11
CA LYS A 138 -18.50 -28.40 1.86
C LYS A 138 -17.06 -28.03 2.21
N TYR A 139 -16.40 -27.19 1.41
CA TYR A 139 -15.04 -26.71 1.68
C TYR A 139 -14.96 -25.75 2.87
N ALA A 140 -15.99 -24.93 3.12
CA ALA A 140 -16.04 -24.02 4.26
C ALA A 140 -16.15 -24.80 5.58
N ILE A 141 -16.92 -25.90 5.59
CA ILE A 141 -17.01 -26.82 6.74
C ILE A 141 -15.65 -27.48 7.01
N ARG A 142 -14.96 -27.96 5.97
CA ARG A 142 -13.62 -28.55 6.11
C ARG A 142 -12.58 -27.54 6.62
N LEU A 143 -12.69 -26.28 6.20
CA LEU A 143 -11.89 -25.16 6.71
C LEU A 143 -12.16 -24.89 8.18
N ILE A 144 -13.43 -24.92 8.60
CA ILE A 144 -13.83 -24.82 10.00
C ILE A 144 -13.14 -25.91 10.83
N ASP A 145 -13.19 -27.17 10.39
CA ASP A 145 -12.59 -28.30 11.10
C ASP A 145 -11.05 -28.17 11.22
N LEU A 146 -10.37 -27.70 10.17
CA LEU A 146 -8.92 -27.44 10.20
C LEU A 146 -8.55 -26.27 11.12
N ILE A 147 -9.34 -25.20 11.12
CA ILE A 147 -9.19 -24.09 12.05
C ILE A 147 -9.44 -24.58 13.48
N TRP A 148 -10.38 -25.50 13.67
CA TRP A 148 -10.71 -26.11 14.94
C TRP A 148 -9.50 -26.83 15.55
N GLU A 149 -8.88 -27.72 14.78
CA GLU A 149 -7.80 -28.62 15.23
C GLU A 149 -6.41 -27.96 15.30
N SER A 150 -6.24 -26.75 14.74
CA SER A 150 -4.91 -26.12 14.67
C SER A 150 -4.55 -25.26 15.89
N ASP A 151 -3.35 -25.49 16.43
CA ASP A 151 -2.70 -24.61 17.43
C ASP A 151 -2.01 -23.39 16.79
N TRP A 152 -2.15 -23.21 15.47
CA TRP A 152 -1.42 -22.24 14.65
C TRP A 152 -1.59 -20.76 15.05
N PHE A 153 -2.68 -20.41 15.73
CA PHE A 153 -2.94 -19.03 16.17
C PHE A 153 -2.44 -18.80 17.59
N GLU A 154 -1.15 -19.05 17.80
CA GLU A 154 -0.47 -18.64 19.02
C GLU A 154 -0.02 -17.18 18.91
N HIS A 155 -0.74 -16.34 19.66
CA HIS A 155 -0.22 -15.11 20.27
C HIS A 155 -0.02 -13.84 19.44
N SER A 156 -0.40 -13.75 18.16
CA SER A 156 -0.23 -12.46 17.47
C SER A 156 -1.21 -12.15 16.34
N SER A 157 -1.47 -10.85 16.15
CA SER A 157 -2.12 -10.30 14.97
C SER A 157 -1.40 -10.65 13.66
N LYS A 158 -0.11 -11.04 13.73
CA LYS A 158 0.76 -11.37 12.59
C LYS A 158 0.28 -12.61 11.83
N SER A 159 -0.31 -13.56 12.53
CA SER A 159 -0.89 -14.78 11.93
C SER A 159 -2.01 -14.47 10.93
N PHE A 160 -2.72 -13.34 11.07
CA PHE A 160 -3.75 -12.92 10.10
C PHE A 160 -3.15 -12.32 8.83
N ASP A 161 -2.03 -11.64 8.93
CA ASP A 161 -1.33 -11.11 7.76
C ASP A 161 -0.75 -12.26 6.93
N ASP A 162 -0.14 -13.25 7.59
CA ASP A 162 0.34 -14.47 6.94
C ASP A 162 -0.83 -15.26 6.32
N LEU A 163 -1.97 -15.38 7.01
CA LEU A 163 -3.17 -16.01 6.46
C LEU A 163 -3.66 -15.28 5.19
N TYR A 164 -3.77 -13.95 5.23
CA TYR A 164 -4.18 -13.15 4.09
C TYR A 164 -3.21 -13.27 2.92
N ILE A 165 -1.91 -13.18 3.22
CA ILE A 165 -0.82 -13.28 2.24
C ILE A 165 -0.76 -14.67 1.62
N ASN A 166 -1.03 -15.73 2.39
CA ASN A 166 -1.01 -17.08 1.88
C ASN A 166 -2.27 -17.41 1.09
N LEU A 167 -3.43 -16.84 1.44
CA LEU A 167 -4.69 -17.05 0.71
C LEU A 167 -4.77 -16.26 -0.60
N PHE A 168 -4.51 -14.96 -0.51
CA PHE A 168 -4.49 -14.09 -1.68
C PHE A 168 -3.06 -14.05 -2.17
N GLY A 169 -2.69 -14.91 -3.12
CA GLY A 169 -1.34 -14.91 -3.71
C GLY A 169 -0.95 -13.51 -4.24
N LYS A 170 0.35 -13.28 -4.47
CA LYS A 170 0.91 -11.97 -4.89
C LYS A 170 0.17 -11.32 -6.06
N HIS A 171 -0.34 -12.13 -6.99
CA HIS A 171 -1.11 -11.67 -8.15
C HIS A 171 -2.48 -11.09 -7.76
N ILE A 172 -3.21 -11.74 -6.84
CA ILE A 172 -4.53 -11.27 -6.39
C ILE A 172 -4.37 -10.01 -5.55
N ARG A 173 -3.44 -9.97 -4.60
CA ARG A 173 -3.16 -8.74 -3.81
C ARG A 173 -2.79 -7.56 -4.69
N LYS A 174 -1.97 -7.79 -5.73
CA LYS A 174 -1.61 -6.74 -6.69
C LYS A 174 -2.79 -6.29 -7.55
N ALA A 175 -3.73 -7.19 -7.88
CA ALA A 175 -4.96 -6.85 -8.59
C ALA A 175 -5.93 -6.05 -7.70
N LEU A 176 -6.00 -6.40 -6.41
CA LEU A 176 -6.76 -5.68 -5.39
C LEU A 176 -6.08 -4.36 -4.95
N GLY A 177 -4.83 -4.11 -5.38
CA GLY A 177 -4.08 -2.90 -5.05
C GLY A 177 -3.50 -2.89 -3.63
N GLU A 178 -3.45 -4.04 -2.97
CA GLU A 178 -3.14 -4.18 -1.55
C GLU A 178 -1.67 -4.55 -1.36
N PHE A 179 -0.93 -3.66 -0.71
CA PHE A 179 0.47 -3.87 -0.36
C PHE A 179 0.59 -3.83 1.16
N TYR A 180 0.96 -4.96 1.75
CA TYR A 180 1.20 -5.05 3.19
C TYR A 180 2.40 -4.17 3.57
N THR A 181 2.23 -3.34 4.60
CA THR A 181 3.32 -2.49 5.09
C THR A 181 4.13 -3.28 6.12
N PRO A 182 5.44 -3.52 5.88
CA PRO A 182 6.29 -4.24 6.81
C PRO A 182 6.30 -3.62 8.21
N GLU A 183 6.38 -4.45 9.24
CA GLU A 183 6.33 -4.06 10.65
C GLU A 183 7.45 -3.06 11.00
N GLU A 184 8.60 -3.20 10.36
CA GLU A 184 9.76 -2.32 10.52
C GLU A 184 9.47 -0.90 10.02
N ILE A 185 8.72 -0.76 8.92
CA ILE A 185 8.30 0.53 8.36
C ILE A 185 7.24 1.18 9.26
N VAL A 186 6.27 0.38 9.72
CA VAL A 186 5.22 0.85 10.63
C VAL A 186 5.84 1.41 11.91
N ASN A 187 6.73 0.64 12.55
CA ASN A 187 7.40 1.06 13.77
C ASN A 187 8.24 2.32 13.58
N TYR A 188 9.01 2.37 12.49
CA TYR A 188 9.84 3.54 12.17
C TYR A 188 8.99 4.80 11.99
N ILE A 189 7.91 4.72 11.21
CA ILE A 189 7.04 5.88 10.99
C ILE A 189 6.38 6.34 12.29
N LEU A 190 5.84 5.40 13.09
CA LEU A 190 5.23 5.74 14.38
C LEU A 190 6.25 6.37 15.35
N ASN A 191 7.49 5.91 15.34
CA ASN A 191 8.58 6.52 16.12
C ASN A 191 8.92 7.92 15.60
N ALA A 192 9.06 8.09 14.28
CA ALA A 192 9.45 9.36 13.67
C ALA A 192 8.37 10.46 13.80
N VAL A 193 7.10 10.08 13.93
CA VAL A 193 6.02 11.03 14.28
C VAL A 193 5.85 11.21 15.79
N ASP A 194 6.71 10.65 16.64
CA ASP A 194 6.60 10.70 18.12
C ASP A 194 5.34 10.03 18.70
N TYR A 195 4.78 9.03 18.00
CA TYR A 195 3.72 8.15 18.52
C TYR A 195 4.34 6.98 19.27
N THR A 196 5.01 7.27 20.39
CA THR A 196 5.79 6.30 21.16
C THR A 196 5.22 6.09 22.57
N VAL A 197 5.51 4.94 23.19
CA VAL A 197 4.92 4.56 24.50
C VAL A 197 5.38 5.48 25.64
N ASP A 198 6.56 6.07 25.51
CA ASP A 198 7.17 7.03 26.44
C ASP A 198 6.60 8.45 26.33
N ASN A 199 5.81 8.74 25.31
CA ASN A 199 5.07 9.99 25.22
C ASN A 199 3.93 10.00 26.26
N GLU A 200 4.12 10.73 27.36
CA GLU A 200 3.16 10.82 28.47
C GLU A 200 1.78 11.35 28.04
N ASN A 201 1.71 12.08 26.92
CA ASN A 201 0.46 12.64 26.40
C ASN A 201 -0.23 11.73 25.38
N LEU A 202 0.33 10.56 25.03
CA LEU A 202 -0.21 9.68 23.98
C LEU A 202 -1.67 9.33 24.22
N PHE A 203 -2.07 9.12 25.48
CA PHE A 203 -3.44 8.80 25.88
C PHE A 203 -4.48 9.86 25.49
N ARG A 204 -4.04 11.11 25.26
CA ARG A 204 -4.89 12.25 24.88
C ARG A 204 -4.83 12.59 23.39
N GLN A 205 -3.99 11.91 22.65
CA GLN A 205 -3.74 12.19 21.24
C GLN A 205 -4.59 11.30 20.34
N LYS A 206 -4.91 11.80 19.15
CA LYS A 206 -5.68 11.10 18.13
C LYS A 206 -4.84 10.78 16.91
N LEU A 207 -4.97 9.56 16.40
CA LEU A 207 -4.29 9.08 15.22
C LEU A 207 -5.31 8.65 14.16
N LEU A 208 -5.06 9.00 12.90
CA LEU A 208 -5.80 8.53 11.74
C LEU A 208 -4.87 7.76 10.78
N ASP A 209 -5.34 6.61 10.31
CA ASP A 209 -4.84 5.98 9.09
C ASP A 209 -5.90 6.04 7.97
N PRO A 210 -5.76 6.90 6.95
CA PRO A 210 -6.80 7.13 5.95
C PRO A 210 -6.82 6.06 4.83
N ALA A 211 -5.89 5.12 4.84
CA ALA A 211 -5.85 4.00 3.89
C ALA A 211 -5.30 2.76 4.62
N CYS A 212 -6.04 2.34 5.65
CA CYS A 212 -5.52 1.45 6.68
C CYS A 212 -5.26 0.02 6.21
N GLY A 213 -5.83 -0.39 5.07
CA GLY A 213 -5.75 -1.74 4.56
C GLY A 213 -6.17 -2.75 5.63
N SER A 214 -5.37 -3.80 5.80
CA SER A 214 -5.57 -4.79 6.86
C SER A 214 -5.27 -4.28 8.28
N GLY A 215 -4.88 -3.01 8.48
CA GLY A 215 -4.79 -2.37 9.78
C GLY A 215 -3.43 -2.43 10.48
N CYS A 216 -2.32 -2.46 9.74
CA CYS A 216 -0.97 -2.60 10.33
C CYS A 216 -0.61 -1.44 11.27
N PHE A 217 -0.77 -0.19 10.80
CA PHE A 217 -0.53 1.00 11.61
C PHE A 217 -1.51 1.10 12.77
N VAL A 218 -2.78 0.82 12.50
CA VAL A 218 -3.86 0.85 13.49
C VAL A 218 -3.56 -0.14 14.63
N ALA A 219 -3.22 -1.39 14.33
CA ALA A 219 -2.95 -2.41 15.33
C ALA A 219 -1.75 -2.03 16.22
N GLU A 220 -0.63 -1.61 15.63
CA GLU A 220 0.53 -1.17 16.41
C GLU A 220 0.23 0.13 17.19
N ALA A 221 -0.55 1.05 16.62
CA ALA A 221 -0.98 2.25 17.33
C ALA A 221 -1.86 1.91 18.56
N VAL A 222 -2.78 0.95 18.44
CA VAL A 222 -3.61 0.47 19.56
C VAL A 222 -2.72 -0.14 20.63
N ARG A 223 -1.78 -1.00 20.23
CA ARG A 223 -0.83 -1.65 21.13
C ARG A 223 0.00 -0.63 21.92
N ARG A 224 0.51 0.42 21.26
CA ARG A 224 1.27 1.51 21.90
C ARG A 224 0.39 2.36 22.81
N PHE A 225 -0.82 2.69 22.37
CA PHE A 225 -1.81 3.44 23.16
C PHE A 225 -2.13 2.70 24.46
N VAL A 226 -2.53 1.43 24.38
CA VAL A 226 -2.83 0.58 25.55
C VAL A 226 -1.63 0.50 26.49
N LYS A 227 -0.41 0.33 25.97
CA LYS A 227 0.81 0.30 26.80
C LYS A 227 1.06 1.62 27.52
N SER A 228 0.95 2.76 26.83
CA SER A 228 1.16 4.09 27.41
C SER A 228 0.12 4.40 28.51
N ALA A 229 -1.11 3.92 28.34
CA ALA A 229 -2.23 4.20 29.22
C ALA A 229 -2.23 3.34 30.51
N ARG A 230 -1.36 2.33 30.63
CA ARG A 230 -1.38 1.36 31.75
C ARG A 230 -1.31 2.02 33.12
N ASN A 231 -0.50 3.06 33.27
CA ASN A 231 -0.33 3.74 34.57
C ASN A 231 -1.56 4.57 34.95
N ILE A 232 -2.24 5.17 33.97
CA ILE A 232 -3.49 5.91 34.17
C ILE A 232 -4.62 4.91 34.49
N ALA A 233 -4.74 3.84 33.70
CA ALA A 233 -5.73 2.80 33.87
C ALA A 233 -5.64 2.07 35.23
N LYS A 234 -4.44 1.89 35.79
CA LYS A 234 -4.28 1.34 37.15
C LYS A 234 -4.91 2.20 38.24
N LYS A 235 -5.07 3.51 38.01
CA LYS A 235 -5.65 4.45 38.97
C LYS A 235 -7.15 4.69 38.72
N GLU A 236 -7.56 4.74 37.45
CA GLU A 236 -8.89 5.17 37.03
C GLU A 236 -9.79 4.02 36.53
N GLY A 237 -9.26 2.79 36.46
CA GLY A 237 -9.91 1.63 35.88
C GLY A 237 -9.48 1.40 34.43
N TYR A 238 -9.47 0.15 34.00
CA TYR A 238 -9.06 -0.26 32.66
C TYR A 238 -10.11 0.07 31.60
N GLN A 239 -11.39 0.17 31.99
CA GLN A 239 -12.48 0.60 31.12
C GLN A 239 -12.20 1.93 30.40
N ILE A 240 -11.44 2.85 31.00
CA ILE A 240 -11.14 4.16 30.41
C ILE A 240 -10.38 4.05 29.09
N ILE A 241 -9.51 3.05 28.94
CA ILE A 241 -8.74 2.82 27.71
C ILE A 241 -9.70 2.47 26.57
N LEU A 242 -10.64 1.55 26.83
CA LEU A 242 -11.60 1.13 25.82
C LEU A 242 -12.54 2.28 25.44
N LYS A 243 -13.02 3.07 26.40
CA LYS A 243 -13.82 4.28 26.12
C LYS A 243 -13.07 5.28 25.24
N HIS A 244 -11.78 5.51 25.51
CA HIS A 244 -10.99 6.42 24.66
C HIS A 244 -10.84 5.90 23.23
N LEU A 245 -10.67 4.59 23.05
CA LEU A 245 -10.55 3.98 21.73
C LEU A 245 -11.89 3.93 20.99
N SER A 246 -13.00 3.57 21.66
CA SER A 246 -14.31 3.36 21.04
C SER A 246 -15.17 4.63 20.96
N GLU A 247 -15.23 5.44 22.02
CA GLU A 247 -16.14 6.60 22.11
C GLU A 247 -15.44 7.91 21.73
N ASN A 248 -14.20 8.10 22.18
CA ASN A 248 -13.41 9.28 21.79
C ASN A 248 -12.72 9.10 20.43
N HIS A 249 -12.76 7.89 19.87
CA HIS A 249 -12.16 7.52 18.59
C HIS A 249 -10.69 7.95 18.54
N ALA A 250 -9.91 7.57 19.56
CA ALA A 250 -8.50 7.96 19.66
C ALA A 250 -7.64 7.42 18.51
N ILE A 251 -8.05 6.31 17.89
CA ILE A 251 -7.37 5.73 16.72
C ILE A 251 -8.44 5.44 15.70
N VAL A 252 -8.34 6.00 14.50
CA VAL A 252 -9.32 5.86 13.42
C VAL A 252 -8.65 5.28 12.18
N GLY A 253 -9.36 4.44 11.44
CA GLY A 253 -8.89 3.87 10.18
C GLY A 253 -9.96 3.96 9.10
N PHE A 254 -9.57 4.30 7.88
CA PHE A 254 -10.46 4.24 6.71
C PHE A 254 -9.86 3.33 5.65
N ASP A 255 -10.71 2.54 5.01
CA ASP A 255 -10.37 1.85 3.77
C ASP A 255 -11.61 1.72 2.88
N ILE A 256 -11.40 1.62 1.57
CA ILE A 256 -12.50 1.44 0.61
C ILE A 256 -12.86 -0.04 0.45
N ASN A 257 -11.95 -0.97 0.76
CA ASN A 257 -12.20 -2.40 0.69
C ASN A 257 -12.87 -2.91 1.98
N PRO A 258 -14.13 -3.39 1.92
CA PRO A 258 -14.82 -3.91 3.11
C PRO A 258 -14.14 -5.12 3.76
N LEU A 259 -13.38 -5.93 3.01
CA LEU A 259 -12.62 -7.06 3.55
C LEU A 259 -11.42 -6.58 4.36
N ALA A 260 -10.69 -5.60 3.84
CA ALA A 260 -9.57 -4.97 4.53
C ALA A 260 -10.02 -4.30 5.84
N VAL A 261 -11.16 -3.60 5.81
CA VAL A 261 -11.81 -3.05 7.00
C VAL A 261 -12.14 -4.12 8.04
N LEU A 262 -12.71 -5.26 7.62
CA LEU A 262 -12.98 -6.37 8.53
C LEU A 262 -11.69 -6.88 9.20
N MET A 263 -10.61 -7.03 8.44
CA MET A 263 -9.32 -7.47 8.99
C MET A 263 -8.73 -6.46 9.96
N ALA A 264 -8.78 -5.17 9.61
CA ALA A 264 -8.35 -4.10 10.49
C ALA A 264 -9.16 -4.07 11.79
N LYS A 265 -10.49 -4.28 11.73
CA LYS A 265 -11.34 -4.39 12.92
C LYS A 265 -10.96 -5.59 13.80
N ILE A 266 -10.73 -6.76 13.20
CA ILE A 266 -10.33 -7.96 13.94
C ILE A 266 -8.98 -7.75 14.63
N ARG A 267 -7.98 -7.17 13.93
CA ARG A 267 -6.68 -6.88 14.55
C ARG A 267 -6.79 -5.85 15.66
N PHE A 268 -7.56 -4.78 15.45
CA PHE A 268 -7.86 -3.80 16.48
C PHE A 268 -8.44 -4.49 17.71
N ALA A 269 -9.44 -5.37 17.53
CA ALA A 269 -10.09 -6.08 18.62
C ALA A 269 -9.15 -7.07 19.33
N ILE A 270 -8.30 -7.80 18.59
CA ILE A 270 -7.34 -8.77 19.15
C ILE A 270 -6.38 -8.09 20.13
N GLU A 271 -5.86 -6.91 19.79
CA GLU A 271 -5.00 -6.13 20.69
C GLU A 271 -5.72 -5.71 21.99
N LEU A 272 -7.05 -5.74 22.00
CA LEU A 272 -7.89 -5.39 23.15
C LEU A 272 -8.42 -6.60 23.93
N LEU A 273 -8.36 -7.82 23.41
CA LEU A 273 -8.93 -9.00 24.08
C LEU A 273 -8.38 -9.23 25.50
N PRO A 274 -7.06 -9.13 25.78
CA PRO A 274 -6.54 -9.27 27.14
C PRO A 274 -7.14 -8.24 28.11
N LEU A 275 -7.33 -7.02 27.62
CA LEU A 275 -7.87 -5.91 28.38
C LEU A 275 -9.38 -6.08 28.62
N LEU A 276 -10.11 -6.49 27.59
CA LEU A 276 -11.55 -6.81 27.64
C LEU A 276 -11.84 -7.92 28.65
N ALA A 277 -11.08 -9.01 28.62
CA ALA A 277 -11.23 -10.12 29.56
C ALA A 277 -10.98 -9.66 30.99
N LYS A 278 -9.93 -8.86 31.22
CA LYS A 278 -9.66 -8.27 32.52
C LYS A 278 -10.82 -7.41 33.01
N ILE A 279 -11.34 -6.50 32.18
CA ILE A 279 -12.46 -5.63 32.55
C ILE A 279 -13.70 -6.45 32.90
N ARG A 280 -14.01 -7.51 32.14
CA ARG A 280 -15.19 -8.35 32.39
C ARG A 280 -15.07 -9.22 33.64
N VAL A 281 -13.86 -9.51 34.11
CA VAL A 281 -13.64 -10.21 35.37
C VAL A 281 -13.62 -9.23 36.55
N ASP A 282 -12.85 -8.15 36.43
CA ASP A 282 -12.48 -7.29 37.56
C ASP A 282 -13.40 -6.07 37.75
N GLU A 283 -14.06 -5.58 36.68
CA GLU A 283 -14.73 -4.27 36.69
C GLU A 283 -16.22 -4.33 36.28
N ASN A 284 -16.52 -4.86 35.09
CA ASN A 284 -17.87 -4.91 34.54
C ASN A 284 -18.07 -6.14 33.65
N LYS A 285 -18.74 -7.16 34.21
CA LYS A 285 -19.01 -8.44 33.54
C LYS A 285 -19.75 -8.32 32.22
N ASP A 286 -20.56 -7.28 32.06
CA ASP A 286 -21.39 -7.07 30.86
C ASP A 286 -20.78 -6.04 29.90
N TYR A 287 -19.50 -5.67 30.10
CA TYR A 287 -18.85 -4.68 29.25
C TYR A 287 -18.77 -5.12 27.79
N MET A 288 -19.35 -4.31 26.90
CA MET A 288 -19.34 -4.50 25.45
C MET A 288 -18.43 -3.47 24.78
N LEU A 289 -17.58 -3.92 23.85
CA LEU A 289 -16.87 -3.03 22.93
C LEU A 289 -17.83 -2.66 21.78
N ALA A 290 -18.58 -1.59 22.02
CA ALA A 290 -19.69 -1.18 21.14
C ALA A 290 -19.26 -0.68 19.75
N SER A 291 -18.06 -0.09 19.62
CA SER A 291 -17.61 0.45 18.35
C SER A 291 -16.11 0.27 18.17
N ILE A 292 -15.73 -0.12 16.95
CA ILE A 292 -14.36 -0.12 16.46
C ILE A 292 -14.31 0.92 15.33
N PRO A 293 -13.59 2.05 15.50
CA PRO A 293 -13.54 3.19 14.57
C PRO A 293 -12.74 2.92 13.28
N ILE A 294 -13.00 1.79 12.64
CA ILE A 294 -12.45 1.43 11.34
C ILE A 294 -13.62 1.41 10.36
N LEU A 295 -13.64 2.32 9.40
CA LEU A 295 -14.81 2.59 8.57
C LEU A 295 -14.53 2.26 7.10
N CYS A 296 -15.52 1.64 6.45
CA CYS A 296 -15.51 1.42 5.01
C CYS A 296 -15.96 2.70 4.30
N THR A 297 -15.03 3.48 3.78
CA THR A 297 -15.31 4.76 3.13
C THR A 297 -14.20 5.18 2.17
N ASP A 298 -14.54 5.99 1.17
CA ASP A 298 -13.55 6.65 0.33
C ASP A 298 -12.97 7.85 1.07
N ALA A 299 -11.76 7.69 1.59
CA ALA A 299 -11.06 8.73 2.34
C ALA A 299 -10.74 9.97 1.51
N LEU A 300 -10.81 9.93 0.17
CA LEU A 300 -10.57 11.08 -0.70
C LEU A 300 -11.85 11.77 -1.19
N ARG A 301 -13.03 11.28 -0.84
CA ARG A 301 -14.29 12.00 -1.09
C ARG A 301 -14.64 12.94 0.06
N ASP A 302 -14.92 14.17 -0.30
CA ASP A 302 -15.64 15.16 0.50
C ASP A 302 -17.10 15.08 0.04
N GLU A 303 -17.97 14.61 0.93
CA GLU A 303 -19.38 14.32 0.63
C GLU A 303 -20.32 15.42 1.09
N SER A 304 -19.80 16.62 1.32
CA SER A 304 -20.62 17.84 1.24
C SER A 304 -21.27 18.03 -0.15
N SER A 305 -20.90 17.22 -1.15
CA SER A 305 -21.53 17.16 -2.47
C SER A 305 -22.58 16.02 -2.58
N PRO A 306 -23.82 16.28 -3.07
CA PRO A 306 -24.95 15.31 -3.13
C PRO A 306 -24.79 14.09 -4.07
N GLN A 307 -23.58 13.72 -4.47
CA GLN A 307 -23.32 12.80 -5.60
C GLN A 307 -22.68 11.46 -5.17
N GLY A 308 -22.47 11.25 -3.86
CA GLY A 308 -21.92 10.02 -3.32
C GLY A 308 -22.97 8.92 -3.18
N ILE A 309 -23.12 8.07 -4.20
CA ILE A 309 -24.06 6.93 -4.20
C ILE A 309 -23.87 6.03 -2.96
N GLN A 310 -22.62 5.84 -2.51
CA GLN A 310 -22.32 4.99 -1.37
C GLN A 310 -22.76 5.60 -0.03
N LEU A 311 -22.57 6.91 0.18
CA LEU A 311 -23.01 7.54 1.42
C LEU A 311 -24.53 7.69 1.49
N GLN A 312 -25.19 7.99 0.38
CA GLN A 312 -26.66 8.02 0.33
C GLN A 312 -27.25 6.65 0.71
N LEU A 313 -26.67 5.56 0.19
CA LEU A 313 -27.07 4.22 0.58
C LEU A 313 -26.82 3.94 2.08
N LEU A 314 -25.68 4.40 2.60
CA LEU A 314 -25.34 4.31 4.03
C LEU A 314 -26.25 5.18 4.91
N GLU A 315 -26.67 6.36 4.45
CA GLU A 315 -27.62 7.23 5.15
C GLU A 315 -29.00 6.57 5.25
N GLU A 316 -29.44 5.90 4.18
CA GLU A 316 -30.71 5.18 4.15
C GLU A 316 -30.67 3.89 4.99
N THR A 317 -29.56 3.13 4.94
CA THR A 317 -29.47 1.79 5.56
C THR A 317 -28.85 1.76 6.96
N ALA A 318 -27.98 2.71 7.29
CA ALA A 318 -27.27 2.79 8.57
C ALA A 318 -26.97 4.26 8.98
N PRO A 319 -28.00 5.06 9.34
CA PRO A 319 -27.86 6.50 9.58
C PRO A 319 -26.77 6.86 10.60
N TYR A 320 -26.64 6.07 11.68
CA TYR A 320 -25.60 6.28 12.70
C TYR A 320 -24.18 6.10 12.13
N LEU A 321 -23.98 5.10 11.27
CA LEU A 321 -22.69 4.86 10.64
C LEU A 321 -22.34 5.98 9.66
N SER A 322 -23.32 6.46 8.89
CA SER A 322 -23.12 7.62 8.01
C SER A 322 -22.71 8.88 8.79
N GLN A 323 -23.40 9.19 9.89
CA GLN A 323 -23.04 10.31 10.77
C GLN A 323 -21.62 10.15 11.34
N MET A 324 -21.24 8.94 11.74
CA MET A 324 -19.90 8.66 12.23
C MET A 324 -18.84 8.84 11.13
N VAL A 325 -19.11 8.40 9.90
CA VAL A 325 -18.22 8.63 8.74
C VAL A 325 -18.04 10.12 8.50
N HIS A 326 -19.12 10.89 8.41
CA HIS A 326 -19.06 12.34 8.20
C HIS A 326 -18.24 13.03 9.30
N LYS A 327 -18.56 12.74 10.57
CA LYS A 327 -17.87 13.31 11.73
C LYS A 327 -16.38 13.00 11.75
N LEU A 328 -16.00 11.74 11.52
CA LEU A 328 -14.60 11.31 11.62
C LEU A 328 -13.79 11.66 10.37
N ARG A 329 -14.38 11.62 9.18
CA ARG A 329 -13.69 11.87 7.92
C ARG A 329 -13.64 13.35 7.56
N ASP A 330 -14.68 14.13 7.84
CA ASP A 330 -14.80 15.49 7.28
C ASP A 330 -14.70 16.59 8.34
N GLU A 331 -15.13 16.33 9.59
CA GLU A 331 -15.14 17.33 10.66
C GLU A 331 -13.99 17.19 11.66
N SER A 332 -13.44 15.98 11.82
CA SER A 332 -12.44 15.68 12.85
C SER A 332 -11.02 16.08 12.45
N GLN A 333 -10.24 16.47 13.46
CA GLN A 333 -8.80 16.68 13.34
C GLN A 333 -8.00 15.75 14.24
N TYR A 334 -6.79 15.40 13.76
CA TYR A 334 -5.93 14.39 14.36
C TYR A 334 -4.56 14.96 14.73
N ASP A 335 -3.96 14.44 15.80
CA ASP A 335 -2.58 14.79 16.17
C ASP A 335 -1.59 14.11 15.21
N TYR A 336 -1.96 12.92 14.73
CA TYR A 336 -1.16 12.10 13.83
C TYR A 336 -1.98 11.60 12.65
N VAL A 337 -1.40 11.66 11.45
CA VAL A 337 -1.93 11.00 10.26
C VAL A 337 -0.82 10.12 9.70
N VAL A 338 -1.01 8.79 9.74
CA VAL A 338 0.00 7.82 9.31
C VAL A 338 -0.58 6.85 8.30
N GLY A 339 0.25 6.11 7.58
CA GLY A 339 -0.26 5.10 6.64
C GLY A 339 0.62 4.84 5.44
N ASN A 340 0.10 3.99 4.56
CA ASN A 340 0.69 3.63 3.28
C ASN A 340 -0.34 3.87 2.16
N PRO A 341 -0.46 5.11 1.64
CA PRO A 341 -1.46 5.43 0.63
C PRO A 341 -1.29 4.63 -0.68
N PRO A 342 -2.36 4.45 -1.47
CA PRO A 342 -2.33 3.62 -2.67
C PRO A 342 -1.45 4.18 -3.80
N TYR A 343 -0.63 3.30 -4.40
CA TYR A 343 0.23 3.57 -5.56
C TYR A 343 -0.50 3.42 -6.89
N LEU A 344 -1.69 4.04 -7.00
CA LEU A 344 -2.54 3.93 -8.17
C LEU A 344 -2.32 5.12 -9.12
N ARG A 345 -1.96 4.82 -10.38
CA ARG A 345 -1.91 5.83 -11.43
C ARG A 345 -3.30 6.37 -11.73
N ILE A 346 -3.45 7.69 -11.87
CA ILE A 346 -4.75 8.33 -12.09
C ILE A 346 -5.50 7.77 -13.30
N GLN A 347 -4.82 7.29 -14.35
CA GLN A 347 -5.46 6.70 -15.54
C GLN A 347 -6.26 5.42 -15.27
N ARG A 348 -6.04 4.76 -14.13
CA ARG A 348 -6.81 3.58 -13.71
C ARG A 348 -8.05 3.93 -12.89
N VAL A 349 -8.29 5.21 -12.63
CA VAL A 349 -9.46 5.71 -11.91
C VAL A 349 -10.54 6.10 -12.93
N TYR A 350 -11.81 5.83 -12.59
CA TYR A 350 -12.96 6.17 -13.41
C TYR A 350 -12.98 7.67 -13.79
N PRO A 351 -13.41 8.02 -15.03
CA PRO A 351 -13.44 9.40 -15.52
C PRO A 351 -14.10 10.41 -14.56
N GLU A 352 -15.27 10.09 -14.00
CA GLU A 352 -15.99 11.03 -13.12
C GLU A 352 -15.19 11.36 -11.87
N LEU A 353 -14.60 10.33 -11.25
CA LEU A 353 -13.81 10.47 -10.03
C LEU A 353 -12.48 11.22 -10.30
N ARG A 354 -11.90 11.08 -11.50
CA ARG A 354 -10.74 11.89 -11.92
C ARG A 354 -11.07 13.37 -12.00
N GLU A 355 -12.21 13.72 -12.58
CA GLU A 355 -12.64 15.12 -12.70
C GLU A 355 -13.01 15.70 -11.34
N TYR A 356 -13.62 14.92 -10.46
CA TYR A 356 -13.81 15.28 -9.06
C TYR A 356 -12.47 15.62 -8.40
N TYR A 357 -11.46 14.74 -8.48
CA TYR A 357 -10.17 14.99 -7.83
C TYR A 357 -9.47 16.26 -8.34
N LYS A 358 -9.53 16.55 -9.64
CA LYS A 358 -8.96 17.78 -10.21
C LYS A 358 -9.66 19.05 -9.74
N LYS A 359 -10.96 18.98 -9.41
CA LYS A 359 -11.73 20.10 -8.88
C LYS A 359 -11.49 20.30 -7.38
N THR A 360 -11.34 19.22 -6.64
CA THR A 360 -11.27 19.23 -5.16
C THR A 360 -9.86 19.48 -4.63
N TYR A 361 -8.83 18.98 -5.30
CA TYR A 361 -7.46 18.99 -4.80
C TYR A 361 -6.55 19.87 -5.64
N THR A 362 -5.83 20.77 -4.98
CA THR A 362 -4.86 21.66 -5.63
C THR A 362 -3.67 20.88 -6.21
N SER A 363 -3.29 19.77 -5.57
CA SER A 363 -2.22 18.87 -6.01
C SER A 363 -2.57 18.03 -7.24
N ALA A 364 -3.84 17.93 -7.63
CA ALA A 364 -4.33 17.07 -8.71
C ALA A 364 -4.02 17.65 -10.11
N SER A 365 -2.74 17.63 -10.51
CA SER A 365 -2.27 18.18 -11.78
C SER A 365 -1.63 17.13 -12.69
N GLY A 366 -2.04 17.11 -13.96
CA GLY A 366 -1.48 16.22 -14.98
C GLY A 366 -1.73 14.72 -14.74
N ARG A 367 -0.72 13.90 -15.01
CA ARG A 367 -0.75 12.43 -14.86
C ARG A 367 -0.11 12.03 -13.52
N PHE A 368 -0.84 12.24 -12.43
CA PHE A 368 -0.36 11.99 -11.08
C PHE A 368 -0.69 10.57 -10.57
N ASP A 369 -0.05 10.19 -9.46
CA ASP A 369 -0.33 8.98 -8.69
C ASP A 369 -1.17 9.36 -7.45
N LEU A 370 -2.14 8.51 -7.07
CA LEU A 370 -3.20 8.86 -6.11
C LEU A 370 -2.69 9.25 -4.71
N TYR A 371 -1.54 8.73 -4.28
CA TYR A 371 -0.94 9.04 -2.97
C TYR A 371 -0.70 10.54 -2.74
N ILE A 372 -0.55 11.37 -3.78
CA ILE A 372 -0.35 12.82 -3.58
C ILE A 372 -1.60 13.50 -2.99
N LEU A 373 -2.79 12.99 -3.33
CA LEU A 373 -4.05 13.51 -2.79
C LEU A 373 -4.18 13.17 -1.31
N PHE A 374 -3.70 11.99 -0.91
CA PHE A 374 -3.62 11.58 0.50
C PHE A 374 -2.64 12.46 1.27
N ILE A 375 -1.50 12.88 0.70
CA ILE A 375 -0.60 13.84 1.36
C ILE A 375 -1.33 15.18 1.59
N GLU A 376 -2.00 15.71 0.55
CA GLU A 376 -2.76 16.96 0.67
C GLU A 376 -3.87 16.85 1.74
N ARG A 377 -4.70 15.79 1.69
CA ARG A 377 -5.78 15.60 2.64
C ARG A 377 -5.28 15.26 4.05
N GLY A 378 -4.20 14.50 4.15
CA GLY A 378 -3.49 14.20 5.39
C GLY A 378 -3.11 15.46 6.15
N LEU A 379 -2.51 16.44 5.45
CA LEU A 379 -2.20 17.73 6.06
C LEU A 379 -3.46 18.52 6.43
N LYS A 380 -4.58 18.39 5.70
CA LYS A 380 -5.86 19.03 6.07
C LYS A 380 -6.45 18.43 7.35
N TRP A 381 -6.38 17.11 7.54
CA TRP A 381 -6.84 16.39 8.74
C TRP A 381 -6.04 16.68 10.01
N LEU A 382 -4.79 17.11 9.88
CA LEU A 382 -3.97 17.36 11.06
C LEU A 382 -4.44 18.59 11.86
N LYS A 383 -4.37 18.50 13.19
CA LYS A 383 -4.41 19.65 14.09
C LYS A 383 -3.18 20.55 13.86
N PRO A 384 -3.20 21.84 14.27
CA PRO A 384 -2.00 22.67 14.27
C PRO A 384 -0.83 21.97 14.98
N SER A 385 0.35 21.93 14.36
CA SER A 385 1.55 21.21 14.83
C SER A 385 1.44 19.68 14.88
N GLY A 386 0.34 19.08 14.42
CA GLY A 386 0.25 17.62 14.24
C GLY A 386 1.23 17.11 13.18
N LYS A 387 1.50 15.80 13.19
CA LYS A 387 2.51 15.16 12.33
C LYS A 387 1.91 14.14 11.37
N LEU A 388 2.33 14.21 10.11
CA LEU A 388 2.02 13.24 9.07
C LEU A 388 3.23 12.33 8.87
N GLY A 389 3.02 11.03 8.80
CA GLY A 389 4.05 10.05 8.49
C GLY A 389 3.57 9.03 7.48
N PHE A 390 3.98 9.15 6.23
CA PHE A 390 3.58 8.22 5.17
C PHE A 390 4.77 7.50 4.54
N VAL A 391 4.54 6.26 4.11
CA VAL A 391 5.35 5.62 3.06
C VAL A 391 4.65 5.80 1.72
N THR A 392 5.36 6.39 0.76
CA THR A 392 4.85 6.80 -0.57
C THR A 392 5.89 6.50 -1.65
N SER A 393 5.71 6.99 -2.88
CA SER A 393 6.75 6.91 -3.92
C SER A 393 7.61 8.17 -3.92
N ASN A 394 8.92 8.05 -4.13
CA ASN A 394 9.80 9.21 -4.29
C ASN A 394 9.52 10.05 -5.55
N LYS A 395 8.64 9.60 -6.46
CA LYS A 395 8.39 10.26 -7.75
C LYS A 395 7.91 11.70 -7.64
N PHE A 396 7.13 12.07 -6.62
CA PHE A 396 6.67 13.45 -6.48
C PHE A 396 7.82 14.44 -6.21
N ILE A 397 9.02 13.97 -5.84
CA ILE A 397 10.21 14.80 -5.63
C ILE A 397 10.74 15.36 -6.98
N THR A 398 10.77 14.51 -8.02
CA THR A 398 11.44 14.81 -9.30
C THR A 398 10.50 14.82 -10.52
N SER A 399 9.24 14.40 -10.38
CA SER A 399 8.29 14.37 -11.50
C SER A 399 7.62 15.73 -11.75
N ASN A 400 7.26 16.00 -13.01
CA ASN A 400 6.52 17.21 -13.40
C ASN A 400 5.16 17.32 -12.71
N TYR A 401 4.42 16.20 -12.58
CA TYR A 401 3.12 16.20 -11.86
C TYR A 401 3.27 16.57 -10.38
N GLY A 402 4.46 16.36 -9.80
CA GLY A 402 4.71 16.63 -8.39
C GLY A 402 4.80 18.12 -8.04
N LYS A 403 4.76 19.03 -9.02
CA LYS A 403 4.93 20.48 -8.80
C LYS A 403 3.93 21.01 -7.78
N GLU A 404 2.65 20.76 -7.98
CA GLU A 404 1.59 21.34 -7.16
C GLU A 404 1.59 20.74 -5.74
N ILE A 405 1.84 19.43 -5.58
CA ILE A 405 1.98 18.83 -4.24
C ILE A 405 3.23 19.34 -3.50
N ARG A 406 4.35 19.55 -4.19
CA ARG A 406 5.56 20.15 -3.58
C ARG A 406 5.27 21.56 -3.06
N GLN A 407 4.54 22.37 -3.84
CA GLN A 407 4.13 23.70 -3.41
C GLN A 407 3.18 23.64 -2.20
N PHE A 408 2.21 22.73 -2.22
CA PHE A 408 1.28 22.53 -1.10
C PHE A 408 2.02 22.15 0.19
N ILE A 409 2.97 21.21 0.13
CA ILE A 409 3.79 20.81 1.28
C ILE A 409 4.54 22.01 1.87
N LEU A 410 5.19 22.84 1.03
CA LEU A 410 5.94 24.01 1.47
C LEU A 410 5.07 25.13 2.06
N GLN A 411 3.80 25.20 1.68
CA GLN A 411 2.87 26.22 2.17
C GLN A 411 2.24 25.83 3.51
N HIS A 412 1.98 24.55 3.72
CA HIS A 412 1.13 24.05 4.81
C HIS A 412 1.86 23.17 5.83
N SER A 413 3.15 22.89 5.65
CA SER A 413 3.91 22.06 6.57
C SER A 413 5.40 22.39 6.62
N PHE A 414 6.05 21.88 7.66
CA PHE A 414 7.51 21.77 7.73
C PHE A 414 7.90 20.31 7.41
N ILE A 415 8.86 20.13 6.52
CA ILE A 415 9.47 18.82 6.27
C ILE A 415 10.40 18.52 7.46
N GLU A 416 10.13 17.45 8.21
CA GLU A 416 11.02 17.02 9.30
C GLU A 416 12.01 15.98 8.79
N GLN A 417 11.53 15.07 7.93
CA GLN A 417 12.34 13.99 7.38
C GLN A 417 11.83 13.49 6.04
N ILE A 418 12.76 13.13 5.16
CA ILE A 418 12.49 12.32 3.95
C ILE A 418 13.55 11.22 3.88
N ILE A 419 13.11 9.96 3.79
CA ILE A 419 13.99 8.81 3.57
C ILE A 419 13.63 8.17 2.23
N ASP A 420 14.50 8.37 1.24
CA ASP A 420 14.42 7.72 -0.07
C ASP A 420 15.05 6.33 0.00
N LEU A 421 14.22 5.29 -0.07
CA LEU A 421 14.66 3.90 0.00
C LEU A 421 15.08 3.36 -1.37
N ALA A 422 15.09 4.22 -2.39
CA ALA A 422 15.54 3.97 -3.76
C ALA A 422 15.28 2.54 -4.24
N ASP A 423 16.30 1.89 -4.80
CA ASP A 423 16.25 0.56 -5.42
C ASP A 423 16.63 -0.57 -4.46
N THR A 424 16.49 -0.35 -3.15
CA THR A 424 16.90 -1.32 -2.14
C THR A 424 16.26 -2.70 -2.34
N LYS A 425 15.07 -2.79 -2.96
CA LYS A 425 14.30 -4.03 -3.19
C LYS A 425 14.09 -4.88 -1.93
N ILE A 426 14.30 -4.30 -0.75
CA ILE A 426 14.10 -4.96 0.55
C ILE A 426 12.62 -5.29 0.76
N PHE A 427 11.76 -4.47 0.17
CA PHE A 427 10.33 -4.69 0.10
C PHE A 427 10.02 -5.15 -1.32
N ASP A 428 9.34 -6.27 -1.44
CA ASP A 428 9.07 -7.00 -2.67
C ASP A 428 8.00 -6.28 -3.54
N VAL A 429 8.17 -4.97 -3.71
CA VAL A 429 7.24 -3.98 -4.25
C VAL A 429 7.86 -3.37 -5.51
N ALA A 430 7.04 -3.17 -6.54
CA ALA A 430 7.49 -2.68 -7.85
C ALA A 430 7.78 -1.15 -7.89
N VAL A 431 7.63 -0.43 -6.78
CA VAL A 431 7.72 1.03 -6.70
C VAL A 431 8.83 1.41 -5.72
N LEU A 432 9.63 2.43 -6.07
CA LEU A 432 10.67 2.99 -5.20
C LEU A 432 9.99 3.67 -3.99
N PRO A 433 10.12 3.12 -2.77
CA PRO A 433 9.43 3.65 -1.61
C PRO A 433 10.19 4.84 -1.01
N CYS A 434 9.44 5.75 -0.43
CA CYS A 434 9.92 6.97 0.21
C CYS A 434 9.11 7.21 1.48
N ILE A 435 9.78 7.33 2.61
CA ILE A 435 9.13 7.75 3.86
C ILE A 435 9.20 9.27 3.94
N ILE A 436 8.08 9.90 4.29
CA ILE A 436 7.99 11.35 4.48
C ILE A 436 7.33 11.66 5.82
N ILE A 437 8.01 12.48 6.62
CA ILE A 437 7.53 13.00 7.89
C ILE A 437 7.36 14.50 7.77
N LEU A 438 6.12 14.97 7.92
CA LEU A 438 5.75 16.38 7.85
C LEU A 438 5.12 16.82 9.17
N ARG A 439 5.34 18.06 9.58
CA ARG A 439 4.61 18.68 10.67
C ARG A 439 3.77 19.83 10.16
N LYS A 440 2.46 19.81 10.42
CA LYS A 440 1.55 20.88 9.98
C LYS A 440 1.97 22.23 10.56
N GLY A 441 2.00 23.24 9.70
CA GLY A 441 2.29 24.61 10.09
C GLY A 441 2.56 25.50 8.90
N ASN A 442 2.29 26.80 9.05
CA ASN A 442 2.48 27.75 7.97
C ASN A 442 3.81 28.49 8.14
N HIS A 443 4.53 28.69 7.04
CA HIS A 443 5.77 29.45 7.03
C HIS A 443 5.57 30.96 7.30
N HIS A 444 4.34 31.47 7.21
CA HIS A 444 4.01 32.89 7.39
C HIS A 444 3.72 33.33 8.84
N SER A 445 3.57 32.40 9.79
CA SER A 445 3.06 32.70 11.14
C SER A 445 4.14 32.96 12.21
N ARG A 446 5.42 32.98 11.85
CA ARG A 446 6.49 33.41 12.77
C ARG A 446 7.14 34.67 12.24
N GLY A 447 6.79 35.81 12.86
CA GLY A 447 7.49 37.06 12.63
C GLY A 447 8.99 36.89 12.85
N SER A 448 9.77 37.48 11.93
CA SER A 448 11.20 37.79 12.08
C SER A 448 12.04 36.79 12.90
N VAL A 449 12.04 35.51 12.52
CA VAL A 449 13.14 34.62 12.91
C VAL A 449 14.02 34.46 11.69
N SER A 450 15.24 34.99 11.84
CA SER A 450 16.43 34.83 11.00
C SER A 450 16.30 33.77 9.90
N THR A 451 16.63 34.18 8.68
CA THR A 451 16.91 33.40 7.47
C THR A 451 18.08 32.40 7.65
N SER A 452 18.33 31.91 8.86
CA SER A 452 19.17 30.73 9.09
C SER A 452 18.51 29.56 8.36
N THR A 453 19.16 29.11 7.30
CA THR A 453 18.76 28.01 6.40
C THR A 453 18.10 26.88 7.19
N ARG A 454 16.76 26.80 7.16
CA ARG A 454 16.06 25.68 7.77
C ARG A 454 16.50 24.43 7.03
N SER A 455 16.98 23.44 7.76
CA SER A 455 17.36 22.13 7.25
C SER A 455 16.43 21.06 7.80
N PHE A 456 16.37 19.93 7.11
CA PHE A 456 15.66 18.73 7.56
C PHE A 456 16.53 17.49 7.27
N THR A 457 16.19 16.35 7.86
CA THR A 457 16.95 15.13 7.62
C THR A 457 16.55 14.50 6.30
N TYR A 458 17.50 14.42 5.36
CA TYR A 458 17.33 13.61 4.15
C TYR A 458 18.18 12.35 4.25
N GLY A 459 17.55 11.20 4.01
CA GLY A 459 18.20 9.91 3.94
C GLY A 459 18.06 9.28 2.57
N VAL A 460 19.11 8.60 2.11
CA VAL A 460 19.05 7.79 0.90
C VAL A 460 19.67 6.42 1.17
N ALA A 461 18.92 5.36 0.87
CA ALA A 461 19.40 3.98 0.92
C ALA A 461 19.46 3.42 -0.50
N ARG A 462 20.63 2.96 -0.95
CA ARG A 462 20.85 2.46 -2.32
C ARG A 462 21.44 1.06 -2.32
N ASN A 463 21.03 0.23 -3.26
CA ASN A 463 21.66 -1.07 -3.46
C ASN A 463 23.03 -0.88 -4.15
N THR A 464 24.11 -1.27 -3.48
CA THR A 464 25.49 -1.13 -3.97
C THR A 464 26.14 -2.47 -4.32
N SER A 465 25.37 -3.55 -4.35
CA SER A 465 25.88 -4.93 -4.54
C SER A 465 26.67 -5.11 -5.85
N ASN A 466 26.35 -4.33 -6.89
CA ASN A 466 27.01 -4.40 -8.20
C ASN A 466 28.23 -3.48 -8.35
N TYR A 467 28.48 -2.60 -7.38
CA TYR A 467 29.43 -1.49 -7.54
C TYR A 467 30.47 -1.37 -6.40
N ALA A 468 30.20 -1.95 -5.23
CA ALA A 468 31.10 -1.86 -4.09
C ALA A 468 31.92 -3.16 -3.89
N PRO A 469 33.24 -3.09 -3.69
CA PRO A 469 33.99 -4.24 -3.18
C PRO A 469 33.51 -4.59 -1.76
N ALA A 470 33.60 -5.88 -1.39
CA ALA A 470 33.26 -6.34 -0.04
C ALA A 470 34.00 -5.49 1.02
N PRO A 471 33.31 -5.07 2.10
CA PRO A 471 33.90 -4.13 3.06
C PRO A 471 35.21 -4.66 3.63
N THR A 472 36.23 -3.81 3.66
CA THR A 472 37.45 -4.06 4.43
C THR A 472 37.10 -3.98 5.92
N LYS A 473 37.57 -4.95 6.70
CA LYS A 473 37.24 -5.26 8.11
C LYS A 473 37.47 -4.16 9.17
N SER A 474 37.44 -2.86 8.84
CA SER A 474 37.83 -1.79 9.77
C SER A 474 36.83 -0.64 9.96
N GLY A 475 35.63 -0.70 9.37
CA GLY A 475 34.62 0.37 9.50
C GLY A 475 33.27 -0.13 10.02
N SER A 476 33.18 -0.48 11.30
CA SER A 476 31.96 -0.77 12.06
C SER A 476 30.86 -1.54 11.30
N GLU A 477 30.99 -2.87 11.24
CA GLU A 477 29.91 -3.77 10.84
C GLU A 477 28.74 -3.64 11.84
N PHE A 478 27.72 -2.87 11.49
CA PHE A 478 26.41 -3.05 12.11
C PHE A 478 25.74 -4.24 11.43
N SER A 479 25.91 -5.43 12.01
CA SER A 479 25.02 -6.57 11.77
C SER A 479 23.64 -6.28 12.40
N ASN A 480 23.02 -5.13 12.12
CA ASN A 480 21.62 -4.93 12.47
C ASN A 480 20.82 -5.74 11.45
N ARG A 481 19.85 -6.55 11.90
CA ARG A 481 19.04 -7.39 11.01
C ARG A 481 18.02 -6.58 10.20
N ASN A 482 17.85 -5.28 10.52
CA ASN A 482 16.77 -4.41 10.07
C ASN A 482 17.32 -3.05 9.60
N LEU A 483 16.97 -2.64 8.37
CA LEU A 483 17.40 -1.36 7.79
C LEU A 483 16.83 -0.16 8.55
N MET A 484 15.57 -0.24 8.99
CA MET A 484 14.92 0.89 9.67
C MET A 484 15.54 1.17 11.04
N GLU A 485 15.88 0.11 11.79
CA GLU A 485 16.62 0.25 13.05
C GLU A 485 18.01 0.86 12.84
N LEU A 486 18.69 0.55 11.73
CA LEU A 486 19.96 1.19 11.39
C LEU A 486 19.75 2.69 11.16
N ILE A 487 18.75 3.08 10.35
CA ILE A 487 18.43 4.48 10.06
C ILE A 487 18.08 5.24 11.35
N GLU A 488 17.29 4.63 12.24
CA GLU A 488 16.98 5.19 13.56
C GLU A 488 18.24 5.42 14.41
N LYS A 489 19.10 4.41 14.53
CA LYS A 489 20.37 4.55 15.26
C LYS A 489 21.27 5.63 14.67
N MET A 490 21.31 5.75 13.34
CA MET A 490 22.08 6.79 12.65
C MET A 490 21.53 8.18 12.95
N ASN A 491 20.21 8.37 12.92
CA ASN A 491 19.55 9.61 13.30
C ASN A 491 19.90 10.03 14.74
N SER A 492 19.91 9.09 15.68
CA SER A 492 20.22 9.37 17.10
C SER A 492 21.71 9.59 17.38
N SER A 493 22.62 9.06 16.54
CA SER A 493 24.07 9.12 16.75
C SER A 493 24.81 10.14 15.87
N ALA A 494 24.08 10.97 15.12
CA ALA A 494 24.62 11.93 14.15
C ALA A 494 25.62 11.31 13.14
N ARG A 495 25.45 10.02 12.82
CA ARG A 495 26.26 9.33 11.82
C ARG A 495 25.68 9.55 10.44
N ASN A 496 26.51 10.05 9.53
CA ASN A 496 26.06 10.44 8.20
C ASN A 496 26.08 9.30 7.18
N ASN A 497 26.86 8.23 7.40
CA ASN A 497 26.99 7.13 6.45
C ASN A 497 27.06 5.78 7.18
N ALA A 498 26.46 4.74 6.60
CA ALA A 498 26.58 3.36 7.03
C ALA A 498 26.40 2.39 5.86
N CYS A 499 26.91 1.18 6.00
CA CYS A 499 26.61 0.07 5.12
C CYS A 499 25.79 -0.99 5.87
N PHE A 500 24.81 -1.54 5.18
CA PHE A 500 23.89 -2.56 5.66
C PHE A 500 23.97 -3.77 4.75
N GLN A 501 24.13 -4.96 5.34
CA GLN A 501 24.12 -6.21 4.59
C GLN A 501 22.75 -6.88 4.76
N PHE A 502 22.06 -7.14 3.64
CA PHE A 502 20.78 -7.83 3.60
C PHE A 502 20.94 -9.21 2.95
N GLY A 503 20.63 -10.26 3.72
CA GLY A 503 20.90 -11.63 3.28
C GLY A 503 22.37 -11.88 2.97
N ARG A 504 22.66 -12.90 2.13
CA ARG A 504 24.05 -13.27 1.80
C ARG A 504 24.71 -12.35 0.76
N ASN A 505 23.93 -11.72 -0.11
CA ASN A 505 24.45 -11.11 -1.34
C ASN A 505 24.08 -9.63 -1.55
N ALA A 506 23.17 -9.03 -0.78
CA ALA A 506 22.78 -7.64 -0.99
C ALA A 506 23.51 -6.69 -0.02
N GLN A 507 24.18 -5.69 -0.57
CA GLN A 507 24.77 -4.59 0.18
C GLN A 507 23.99 -3.31 -0.10
N ILE A 508 23.62 -2.60 0.96
CA ILE A 508 22.87 -1.37 0.92
C ILE A 508 23.71 -0.29 1.60
N SER A 509 24.02 0.77 0.87
CA SER A 509 24.63 1.97 1.45
C SER A 509 23.52 2.92 1.90
N VAL A 510 23.64 3.41 3.13
CA VAL A 510 22.72 4.37 3.74
C VAL A 510 23.49 5.65 4.02
N GLN A 511 22.97 6.78 3.55
CA GLN A 511 23.53 8.10 3.81
C GLN A 511 22.43 9.01 4.36
N LEU A 512 22.70 9.65 5.50
CA LEU A 512 21.84 10.65 6.15
C LEU A 512 22.58 11.98 6.22
N PHE A 513 21.91 13.08 5.88
CA PHE A 513 22.51 14.41 5.95
C PHE A 513 21.45 15.50 6.13
N PRO A 514 21.83 16.67 6.69
CA PRO A 514 20.96 17.83 6.73
C PRO A 514 20.79 18.40 5.32
N ALA A 515 19.59 18.28 4.77
CA ALA A 515 19.22 18.87 3.48
C ALA A 515 18.67 20.29 3.68
N LYS A 516 19.00 21.19 2.76
CA LYS A 516 18.41 22.54 2.73
C LYS A 516 16.92 22.45 2.36
N MET A 517 16.08 23.23 3.03
CA MET A 517 14.68 23.36 2.67
C MET A 517 14.52 23.85 1.22
N PRO A 518 13.71 23.17 0.39
CA PRO A 518 13.37 23.66 -0.93
C PRO A 518 12.60 24.99 -0.87
N THR A 519 12.66 25.72 -1.97
CA THR A 519 11.93 26.97 -2.19
C THR A 519 10.82 26.78 -3.23
N GLN A 520 9.86 27.72 -3.29
CA GLN A 520 8.81 27.69 -4.32
C GLN A 520 9.36 27.88 -5.74
N ALA A 521 10.56 28.44 -5.89
CA ALA A 521 11.23 28.59 -7.18
C ALA A 521 11.77 27.24 -7.72
N ASP A 522 11.92 26.23 -6.86
CA ASP A 522 12.49 24.95 -7.26
C ASP A 522 11.50 24.15 -8.11
N LYS A 523 11.83 23.99 -9.39
CA LYS A 523 11.03 23.15 -10.30
C LYS A 523 11.00 21.70 -9.84
N PHE A 524 12.09 21.20 -9.28
CA PHE A 524 12.26 19.83 -8.78
C PHE A 524 13.08 19.86 -7.50
N TRP A 525 12.82 18.95 -6.58
CA TRP A 525 13.63 18.84 -5.37
C TRP A 525 14.83 17.93 -5.62
N HIS A 526 16.02 18.45 -5.31
CA HIS A 526 17.27 17.73 -5.42
C HIS A 526 18.01 17.90 -4.10
N PHE A 527 18.12 16.79 -3.37
CA PHE A 527 18.79 16.76 -2.08
C PHE A 527 20.15 16.10 -2.27
N VAL A 528 21.20 16.88 -2.05
CA VAL A 528 22.58 16.43 -2.14
C VAL A 528 23.32 16.82 -0.86
N PRO A 529 24.24 15.97 -0.37
CA PRO A 529 25.18 16.32 0.67
C PRO A 529 25.97 17.60 0.35
N SER A 530 26.49 18.27 1.38
CA SER A 530 27.18 19.56 1.21
C SER A 530 28.47 19.45 0.40
N ASP A 531 29.20 18.34 0.53
CA ASP A 531 30.40 17.99 -0.24
C ASP A 531 30.08 17.72 -1.72
N GLU A 532 29.01 16.97 -2.01
CA GLU A 532 28.54 16.79 -3.40
C GLU A 532 28.07 18.12 -4.01
N HIS A 533 27.39 18.97 -3.24
CA HIS A 533 27.00 20.29 -3.71
C HIS A 533 28.21 21.15 -4.08
N GLN A 534 29.29 21.09 -3.29
CA GLN A 534 30.55 21.79 -3.63
C GLN A 534 31.18 21.24 -4.91
N LEU A 535 31.13 19.92 -5.12
CA LEU A 535 31.64 19.30 -6.35
C LEU A 535 30.82 19.75 -7.57
N ILE A 536 29.49 19.70 -7.48
CA ILE A 536 28.59 20.17 -8.55
C ILE A 536 28.85 21.65 -8.85
N TYR A 537 29.03 22.47 -7.80
CA TYR A 537 29.36 23.89 -7.98
C TYR A 537 30.70 24.07 -8.71
N LYS A 538 31.75 23.34 -8.32
CA LYS A 538 33.05 23.36 -9.04
C LYS A 538 32.89 22.96 -10.50
N ILE A 539 32.16 21.87 -10.78
CA ILE A 539 31.88 21.40 -12.15
C ILE A 539 31.21 22.49 -12.97
N LYS A 540 30.21 23.19 -12.40
CA LYS A 540 29.51 24.30 -13.09
C LYS A 540 30.40 25.52 -13.34
N GLN A 541 31.35 25.81 -12.45
CA GLN A 541 32.28 26.93 -12.63
C GLN A 541 33.30 26.66 -13.74
N VAL A 542 33.73 25.41 -13.90
CA VAL A 542 34.71 25.03 -14.94
C VAL A 542 34.05 24.58 -16.25
N SER A 543 32.76 24.25 -16.24
CA SER A 543 32.07 23.79 -17.44
C SER A 543 31.97 24.89 -18.48
N THR A 544 32.51 24.65 -19.67
CA THR A 544 32.41 25.58 -20.81
C THR A 544 31.07 25.47 -21.53
N HIS A 545 30.48 24.27 -21.55
CA HIS A 545 29.27 23.95 -22.30
C HIS A 545 28.43 22.94 -21.51
N THR A 546 27.12 22.99 -21.70
CA THR A 546 26.15 21.98 -21.26
C THR A 546 25.77 21.09 -22.44
N LEU A 547 25.34 19.85 -22.17
CA LEU A 547 24.86 18.96 -23.23
C LEU A 547 23.72 19.58 -24.05
N ASN A 548 22.85 20.37 -23.42
CA ASN A 548 21.76 21.06 -24.12
C ASN A 548 22.24 22.19 -25.05
N GLN A 549 23.46 22.69 -24.85
CA GLN A 549 24.11 23.64 -25.78
C GLN A 549 24.80 22.91 -26.94
N LEU A 550 25.25 21.67 -26.73
CA LEU A 550 25.98 20.88 -27.73
C LEU A 550 25.07 19.99 -28.59
N ALA A 551 23.93 19.57 -28.05
CA ALA A 551 23.00 18.68 -28.70
C ALA A 551 21.59 19.28 -28.71
N ALA A 552 21.01 19.40 -29.90
CA ALA A 552 19.64 19.90 -30.08
C ALA A 552 18.59 18.98 -29.43
N LYS A 553 18.89 17.69 -29.31
CA LYS A 553 18.00 16.69 -28.69
C LYS A 553 18.82 15.53 -28.16
N ILE A 554 18.44 15.04 -26.97
CA ILE A 554 18.90 13.75 -26.46
C ILE A 554 17.80 12.74 -26.76
N ILE A 555 18.11 11.74 -27.57
CA ILE A 555 17.20 10.65 -27.91
C ILE A 555 17.73 9.34 -27.36
N VAL A 556 16.82 8.47 -26.94
CA VAL A 556 17.15 7.06 -26.74
C VAL A 556 17.25 6.44 -28.13
N GLY A 557 18.20 5.52 -28.34
CA GLY A 557 18.33 4.78 -29.59
C GLY A 557 17.08 3.96 -29.94
N LEU A 558 17.15 3.23 -31.05
CA LEU A 558 16.05 2.39 -31.55
C LEU A 558 15.56 1.42 -30.47
N LYS A 559 14.23 1.36 -30.30
CA LYS A 559 13.56 0.35 -29.47
C LYS A 559 12.62 -0.43 -30.36
N THR A 560 12.94 -1.69 -30.60
CA THR A 560 12.06 -2.62 -31.31
C THR A 560 11.45 -3.58 -30.30
N ASN A 561 10.20 -3.97 -30.52
CA ASN A 561 9.55 -5.06 -29.77
C ASN A 561 9.67 -6.40 -30.51
N ALA A 562 10.44 -6.46 -31.60
CA ALA A 562 10.55 -7.59 -32.51
C ALA A 562 11.95 -7.62 -33.15
N ASP A 563 13.00 -7.67 -32.32
CA ASP A 563 14.39 -7.64 -32.78
C ASP A 563 14.68 -8.78 -33.76
N ALA A 564 14.11 -9.97 -33.54
CA ALA A 564 14.22 -11.12 -34.43
C ALA A 564 13.62 -10.92 -35.85
N VAL A 565 12.84 -9.86 -36.05
CA VAL A 565 12.24 -9.52 -37.35
C VAL A 565 13.02 -8.38 -38.00
N PHE A 566 13.31 -7.33 -37.24
CA PHE A 566 13.84 -6.09 -37.80
C PHE A 566 15.35 -5.95 -37.70
N ALA A 567 16.00 -6.59 -36.74
CA ALA A 567 17.37 -6.27 -36.38
C ALA A 567 18.31 -7.49 -36.36
N ASP A 568 17.79 -8.69 -36.08
CA ASP A 568 18.57 -9.92 -35.99
C ASP A 568 18.10 -10.94 -37.04
N PRO A 569 19.01 -11.61 -37.77
CA PRO A 569 20.47 -11.47 -37.71
C PRO A 569 21.03 -10.35 -38.61
N MET A 570 20.25 -9.78 -39.55
CA MET A 570 20.57 -8.70 -40.52
C MET A 570 22.06 -8.40 -40.76
N THR A 571 22.83 -9.45 -41.03
CA THR A 571 24.21 -9.36 -41.52
C THR A 571 24.17 -9.22 -43.03
N GLU A 572 25.23 -8.69 -43.62
CA GLU A 572 25.41 -8.59 -45.08
C GLU A 572 25.11 -9.94 -45.77
N LYS A 573 25.68 -11.03 -45.23
CA LYS A 573 25.44 -12.39 -45.70
C LYS A 573 23.95 -12.78 -45.66
N PHE A 574 23.28 -12.53 -44.54
CA PHE A 574 21.86 -12.87 -44.39
C PHE A 574 20.97 -12.06 -45.34
N ILE A 575 21.30 -10.79 -45.55
CA ILE A 575 20.59 -9.90 -46.47
C ILE A 575 20.69 -10.42 -47.90
N GLN A 576 21.90 -10.78 -48.34
CA GLN A 576 22.14 -11.33 -49.68
C GLN A 576 21.45 -12.69 -49.88
N GLU A 577 21.51 -13.58 -48.88
CA GLU A 577 20.83 -14.88 -48.93
C GLU A 577 19.30 -14.77 -49.06
N LYS A 578 18.70 -13.74 -48.44
CA LYS A 578 17.24 -13.55 -48.42
C LYS A 578 16.73 -12.56 -49.47
N GLY A 579 17.63 -11.84 -50.14
CA GLY A 579 17.27 -10.92 -51.23
C GLY A 579 16.49 -9.70 -50.76
N PHE A 580 16.83 -9.12 -49.61
CA PHE A 580 16.18 -7.89 -49.13
C PHE A 580 16.50 -6.70 -50.03
N GLU A 581 15.50 -5.85 -50.25
CA GLU A 581 15.63 -4.60 -50.99
C GLU A 581 16.55 -3.62 -50.24
N PRO A 582 17.62 -3.10 -50.87
CA PRO A 582 18.57 -2.18 -50.24
C PRO A 582 17.92 -0.92 -49.65
N GLU A 583 16.81 -0.46 -50.23
CA GLU A 583 16.08 0.73 -49.80
C GLU A 583 15.44 0.56 -48.41
N LEU A 584 15.25 -0.67 -47.96
CA LEU A 584 14.70 -0.98 -46.63
C LEU A 584 15.77 -1.12 -45.55
N LEU A 585 17.05 -1.14 -45.92
CA LEU A 585 18.14 -1.52 -45.04
C LEU A 585 18.92 -0.28 -44.61
N HIS A 586 19.01 -0.07 -43.30
CA HIS A 586 19.80 1.01 -42.73
C HIS A 586 20.90 0.48 -41.83
N PRO A 587 22.08 1.12 -41.78
CA PRO A 587 23.15 0.76 -40.85
C PRO A 587 22.64 0.78 -39.40
N LEU A 588 22.90 -0.30 -38.65
CA LEU A 588 22.56 -0.39 -37.24
C LEU A 588 23.81 -0.36 -36.38
N LEU A 589 24.00 0.75 -35.66
CA LEU A 589 25.07 0.88 -34.68
C LEU A 589 24.71 0.16 -33.38
N ARG A 590 25.53 -0.84 -33.01
CA ARG A 590 25.43 -1.58 -31.75
C ARG A 590 26.68 -1.38 -30.89
N GLY A 591 26.62 -1.89 -29.67
CA GLY A 591 27.75 -1.85 -28.72
C GLY A 591 29.10 -2.26 -29.32
N PRO A 592 29.19 -3.34 -30.13
CA PRO A 592 30.45 -3.74 -30.78
C PRO A 592 31.03 -2.72 -31.77
N ASN A 593 30.21 -1.82 -32.33
CA ASN A 593 30.65 -0.81 -33.29
C ASN A 593 31.09 0.50 -32.60
N ALA A 594 30.84 0.64 -31.29
CA ALA A 594 31.19 1.83 -30.54
C ALA A 594 32.59 1.71 -29.93
N GLN A 595 33.49 2.62 -30.30
CA GLN A 595 34.79 2.78 -29.69
C GLN A 595 34.92 4.16 -29.04
N ARG A 596 35.99 4.35 -28.27
CA ARG A 596 36.28 5.63 -27.63
C ARG A 596 36.44 6.71 -28.72
N TRP A 597 35.47 7.61 -28.81
CA TRP A 597 35.41 8.74 -29.75
C TRP A 597 35.33 8.36 -31.23
N SER A 598 34.99 7.11 -31.55
CA SER A 598 34.89 6.65 -32.94
C SER A 598 33.84 5.55 -33.10
N ILE A 599 33.40 5.37 -34.34
CA ILE A 599 32.49 4.29 -34.76
C ILE A 599 33.28 3.40 -35.72
N THR A 600 33.18 2.08 -35.54
CA THR A 600 33.88 1.09 -36.38
C THR A 600 32.96 0.39 -37.36
N TRP A 601 31.73 0.88 -37.56
CA TRP A 601 30.84 0.35 -38.58
C TRP A 601 31.36 0.73 -39.96
N THR A 602 31.68 -0.26 -40.78
CA THR A 602 32.36 -0.10 -42.07
C THR A 602 31.47 -0.40 -43.26
N GLY A 603 30.35 -1.13 -43.05
CA GLY A 603 29.48 -1.62 -44.12
C GLY A 603 30.12 -2.75 -44.94
N GLN A 604 31.20 -3.36 -44.42
CA GLN A 604 31.84 -4.54 -45.02
C GLN A 604 31.33 -5.81 -44.34
N GLU A 605 31.50 -6.96 -45.01
CA GLU A 605 31.09 -8.28 -44.50
C GLU A 605 31.92 -8.67 -43.26
N THR A 606 31.50 -8.15 -42.11
CA THR A 606 32.07 -8.43 -40.80
C THR A 606 30.97 -8.97 -39.88
N SER A 607 31.34 -9.80 -38.91
CA SER A 607 30.39 -10.33 -37.92
C SER A 607 29.82 -9.27 -36.97
N LYS A 608 30.28 -8.02 -37.07
CA LYS A 608 29.92 -6.91 -36.17
C LYS A 608 29.03 -5.86 -36.85
N ASP A 609 29.08 -5.75 -38.17
CA ASP A 609 28.27 -4.81 -38.91
C ASP A 609 26.91 -5.45 -39.22
N THR A 610 25.86 -4.87 -38.65
CA THR A 610 24.48 -5.27 -38.91
C THR A 610 23.67 -4.10 -39.44
N TYR A 611 22.55 -4.44 -40.06
CA TYR A 611 21.57 -3.50 -40.55
C TYR A 611 20.27 -3.63 -39.75
N ILE A 612 19.38 -2.65 -39.92
CA ILE A 612 17.99 -2.72 -39.48
C ILE A 612 17.09 -2.63 -40.70
N LEU A 613 16.11 -3.53 -40.75
CA LEU A 613 15.01 -3.49 -41.69
C LEU A 613 14.03 -2.40 -41.26
N TYR A 614 13.79 -1.42 -42.14
CA TYR A 614 12.95 -0.26 -41.85
C TYR A 614 11.95 -0.05 -43.01
N PRO A 615 10.81 -0.76 -43.03
CA PRO A 615 9.88 -0.79 -44.16
C PRO A 615 8.98 0.46 -44.27
N HIS A 616 9.35 1.56 -43.63
CA HIS A 616 8.52 2.74 -43.51
C HIS A 616 9.31 4.04 -43.56
N ILE A 617 8.69 5.10 -44.07
CA ILE A 617 9.22 6.46 -44.06
C ILE A 617 8.33 7.37 -43.21
N GLU A 618 8.92 8.43 -42.68
CA GLU A 618 8.20 9.47 -41.94
C GLU A 618 7.91 10.66 -42.86
N GLN A 619 6.63 10.92 -43.13
CA GLN A 619 6.17 12.06 -43.92
C GLN A 619 5.19 12.89 -43.08
N ASN A 620 5.52 14.17 -42.84
CA ASN A 620 4.74 15.09 -42.00
C ASN A 620 4.40 14.54 -40.60
N GLY A 621 5.33 13.81 -39.97
CA GLY A 621 5.12 13.19 -38.65
C GLY A 621 4.24 11.94 -38.66
N LYS A 622 3.89 11.40 -39.83
CA LYS A 622 3.20 10.12 -39.99
C LYS A 622 4.12 9.08 -40.60
N VAL A 623 4.07 7.88 -40.02
CA VAL A 623 4.76 6.70 -40.53
C VAL A 623 3.93 6.09 -41.65
N ILE A 624 4.50 6.01 -42.85
CA ILE A 624 3.86 5.39 -44.03
C ILE A 624 4.75 4.25 -44.57
N PRO A 625 4.16 3.15 -45.04
CA PRO A 625 4.94 2.06 -45.61
C PRO A 625 5.64 2.51 -46.90
N ILE A 626 6.84 1.99 -47.13
CA ILE A 626 7.53 2.16 -48.41
C ILE A 626 6.74 1.39 -49.48
N GLN A 627 6.33 2.08 -50.54
CA GLN A 627 5.68 1.45 -51.69
C GLN A 627 6.72 1.12 -52.74
N PHE A 628 6.78 -0.15 -53.13
CA PHE A 628 7.54 -0.60 -54.29
C PHE A 628 6.68 -0.45 -55.54
N ASN A 629 7.31 -0.02 -56.64
CA ASN A 629 6.67 0.00 -57.95
C ASN A 629 6.69 -1.39 -58.59
#